data_AF-A0A1C6M4B8-F1
#
_entry.id   AF-A0A1C6M4B8-F1
#
_cell.length_a   1.000
_cell.length_b   1.000
_cell.length_c   1.000
_cell.angle_alpha   90.00
_cell.angle_beta   90.00
_cell.angle_gamma   90.00
#
_symmetry.space_group_name_H-M   'P 1'
#
loop_
_entity.id
_entity.type
_entity.pdbx_description
1 polymer ?
#
loop_
_entity_poly.entity_id
_entity_poly.type
_entity_poly.pdbx_seq_one_letter_code
_entity_poly.pdbx_strand_id
1 'polypeptide(L)'
;MTPSRKALISTAAPVNEKKAVVAAGLEALRLVVESGLLRCAVPESLGGDGGSLGVLSQGATELAERSKAAAWILWAQRTTIEALVHSPNIGLREYLLPQLLEGERAGTLPLTLGERAILAEEAGNAYRLYGHLEHVPNLQWLGFTLLAPIQRPDRSIAWVALRSEEDGLRAGIDHAGDFWWGSRTAPVTLEGAFFRMDEWVNEAELIDAIDPVLKALSLSVGEIGPEAAARARTRSGSASSKAPA
;
A
#
# COMPACT_ATOMS: atom_id res chain seq x y z
N MET A 1 52.83 6.17 42.88
CA MET A 1 51.88 5.09 42.53
C MET A 1 50.52 5.73 42.31
N THR A 2 50.15 5.90 41.04
CA THR A 2 48.93 6.61 40.62
C THR A 2 48.26 5.69 39.59
N PRO A 3 46.99 5.28 39.74
CA PRO A 3 46.32 4.55 38.67
C PRO A 3 45.59 5.51 37.73
N SER A 4 45.83 5.30 36.43
CA SER A 4 45.23 6.02 35.30
C SER A 4 43.73 5.78 35.16
N ARG A 5 43.01 6.87 34.85
CA ARG A 5 41.65 6.85 34.29
C ARG A 5 41.67 6.18 32.90
N LYS A 6 41.02 5.03 32.76
CA LYS A 6 40.61 4.50 31.44
C LYS A 6 39.18 4.92 31.15
N ALA A 7 39.00 5.48 29.96
CA ALA A 7 37.76 6.04 29.44
C ALA A 7 36.64 5.00 29.36
N LEU A 8 35.46 5.38 29.84
CA LEU A 8 34.19 4.71 29.57
C LEU A 8 33.76 5.06 28.15
N ILE A 9 33.98 4.15 27.20
CA ILE A 9 33.26 4.16 25.93
C ILE A 9 31.91 3.50 26.21
N SER A 10 30.86 4.32 26.30
CA SER A 10 29.48 3.86 26.37
C SER A 10 29.07 3.33 24.99
N THR A 11 29.26 2.03 24.77
CA THR A 11 28.68 1.34 23.62
C THR A 11 27.20 1.12 23.89
N ALA A 12 26.35 2.02 23.39
CA ALA A 12 24.91 1.73 23.31
C ALA A 12 24.71 0.48 22.44
N ALA A 13 24.03 -0.53 22.96
CA ALA A 13 23.73 -1.76 22.26
C ALA A 13 22.94 -1.46 20.97
N PRO A 14 23.16 -2.20 19.86
CA PRO A 14 22.40 -2.00 18.64
C PRO A 14 20.93 -2.32 18.92
N VAL A 15 20.08 -1.28 18.90
CA VAL A 15 18.63 -1.46 18.82
C VAL A 15 18.38 -2.32 17.58
N ASN A 16 17.68 -3.44 17.76
CA ASN A 16 17.37 -4.37 16.67
C ASN A 16 16.61 -3.62 15.56
N GLU A 17 17.28 -3.41 14.43
CA GLU A 17 16.80 -2.62 13.28
C GLU A 17 15.39 -3.03 12.83
N LYS A 18 15.05 -4.33 12.90
CA LYS A 18 13.70 -4.82 12.61
C LYS A 18 12.64 -4.24 13.55
N LYS A 19 12.92 -4.20 14.86
CA LYS A 19 11.99 -3.62 15.85
C LYS A 19 11.81 -2.12 15.60
N ALA A 20 12.86 -1.43 15.15
CA ALA A 20 12.80 0.00 14.83
C ALA A 20 11.93 0.28 13.58
N VAL A 21 12.05 -0.53 12.52
CA VAL A 21 11.19 -0.43 11.32
C VAL A 21 9.72 -0.67 11.67
N VAL A 22 9.43 -1.71 12.46
CA VAL A 22 8.06 -2.01 12.90
C VAL A 22 7.48 -0.83 13.67
N ALA A 23 8.21 -0.32 14.66
CA ALA A 23 7.77 0.81 15.47
C ALA A 23 7.55 2.08 14.63
N ALA A 24 8.45 2.36 13.68
CA ALA A 24 8.31 3.50 12.79
C ALA A 24 7.07 3.41 11.90
N GLY A 25 6.76 2.22 11.37
CA GLY A 25 5.55 2.02 10.56
C GLY A 25 4.25 2.13 11.34
N LEU A 26 4.22 1.62 12.59
CA LEU A 26 3.07 1.78 13.48
C LEU A 26 2.85 3.25 13.86
N GLU A 27 3.93 3.97 14.17
CA GLU A 27 3.84 5.40 14.48
C GLU A 27 3.35 6.21 13.27
N ALA A 28 3.85 5.91 12.08
CA ALA A 28 3.39 6.58 10.86
C ALA A 28 1.91 6.30 10.56
N LEU A 29 1.43 5.07 10.75
CA LEU A 29 -0.01 4.77 10.63
C LEU A 29 -0.84 5.50 11.70
N ARG A 30 -0.35 5.56 12.96
CA ARG A 30 -1.01 6.30 14.04
C ARG A 30 -1.18 7.78 13.68
N LEU A 31 -0.13 8.41 13.15
CA LEU A 31 -0.18 9.79 12.68
C LEU A 31 -1.22 10.01 11.56
N VAL A 32 -1.42 9.01 10.69
CA VAL A 32 -2.44 9.04 9.65
C VAL A 32 -3.84 8.97 10.25
N VAL A 33 -4.11 8.05 11.17
CA VAL A 33 -5.41 7.94 11.85
C VAL A 33 -5.74 9.22 12.61
N GLU A 34 -4.80 9.73 13.40
CA GLU A 34 -4.98 10.95 14.21
C GLU A 34 -5.15 12.22 13.38
N SER A 35 -4.74 12.21 12.11
CA SER A 35 -4.96 13.35 11.20
C SER A 35 -6.42 13.52 10.79
N GLY A 36 -7.27 12.50 10.95
CA GLY A 36 -8.65 12.49 10.44
C GLY A 36 -8.77 12.38 8.91
N LEU A 37 -7.66 12.41 8.17
CA LEU A 37 -7.67 12.46 6.71
C LEU A 37 -8.20 11.18 6.04
N LEU A 38 -8.27 10.06 6.78
CA LEU A 38 -8.87 8.82 6.28
C LEU A 38 -10.38 8.95 6.01
N ARG A 39 -11.07 9.80 6.77
CA ARG A 39 -12.51 10.06 6.62
C ARG A 39 -12.82 11.23 5.70
N CYS A 40 -11.81 12.05 5.38
CA CYS A 40 -11.97 13.21 4.52
C CYS A 40 -12.36 12.80 3.09
N ALA A 41 -13.36 13.49 2.55
CA ALA A 41 -14.00 13.26 1.25
C ALA A 41 -14.62 11.86 1.09
N VAL A 42 -14.79 11.10 2.17
CA VAL A 42 -15.55 9.84 2.17
C VAL A 42 -17.01 10.15 2.50
N PRO A 43 -18.01 9.55 1.83
CA PRO A 43 -19.41 9.76 2.16
C PRO A 43 -19.74 9.43 3.63
N GLU A 44 -20.55 10.27 4.28
CA GLU A 44 -20.96 10.07 5.68
C GLU A 44 -21.70 8.74 5.90
N SER A 45 -22.51 8.33 4.93
CA SER A 45 -23.21 7.04 4.95
C SER A 45 -22.28 5.82 4.93
N LEU A 46 -21.00 6.03 4.62
CA LEU A 46 -19.95 5.02 4.61
C LEU A 46 -18.93 5.22 5.74
N GLY A 47 -19.25 6.05 6.74
CA GLY A 47 -18.40 6.33 7.90
C GLY A 47 -17.35 7.42 7.67
N GLY A 48 -17.46 8.17 6.58
CA GLY A 48 -16.64 9.35 6.32
C GLY A 48 -17.15 10.62 6.98
N ASP A 49 -16.42 11.72 6.77
CA ASP A 49 -16.78 13.06 7.26
C ASP A 49 -17.28 13.97 6.13
N GLY A 50 -17.48 13.42 4.93
CA GLY A 50 -17.77 14.21 3.72
C GLY A 50 -16.63 15.19 3.40
N GLY A 51 -17.00 16.37 2.87
CA GLY A 51 -16.03 17.42 2.54
C GLY A 51 -15.46 17.33 1.13
N SER A 52 -14.33 17.99 0.90
CA SER A 52 -13.76 18.16 -0.44
C SER A 52 -12.35 17.59 -0.57
N LEU A 53 -11.99 17.18 -1.78
CA LEU A 53 -10.65 16.72 -2.12
C LEU A 53 -9.58 17.82 -1.91
N GLY A 54 -9.97 19.09 -1.93
CA GLY A 54 -9.06 20.21 -1.61
C GLY A 54 -8.59 20.18 -0.15
N VAL A 55 -9.51 19.87 0.78
CA VAL A 55 -9.16 19.70 2.21
C VAL A 55 -8.24 18.49 2.39
N LEU A 56 -8.55 17.37 1.73
CA LEU A 56 -7.68 16.18 1.75
C LEU A 56 -6.27 16.49 1.25
N SER A 57 -6.16 17.20 0.12
CA SER A 57 -4.87 17.56 -0.49
C SER A 57 -4.03 18.47 0.41
N GLN A 58 -4.66 19.49 0.99
CA GLN A 58 -3.99 20.40 1.91
C GLN A 58 -3.51 19.67 3.17
N GLY A 59 -4.38 18.89 3.82
CA GLY A 59 -4.03 18.14 5.02
C GLY A 59 -2.96 17.08 4.75
N ALA A 60 -2.97 16.43 3.59
CA ALA A 60 -1.93 15.49 3.20
C ALA A 60 -0.56 16.18 3.06
N THR A 61 -0.54 17.43 2.56
CA THR A 61 0.67 18.24 2.42
C THR A 61 1.24 18.61 3.79
N GLU A 62 0.38 19.07 4.71
CA GLU A 62 0.75 19.36 6.10
C GLU A 62 1.25 18.11 6.85
N LEU A 63 0.65 16.95 6.58
CA LEU A 63 1.12 15.67 7.13
C LEU A 63 2.51 15.32 6.60
N ALA A 64 2.79 15.58 5.32
CA ALA A 64 4.09 15.31 4.70
C ALA A 64 5.22 16.15 5.29
N GLU A 65 4.95 17.41 5.68
CA GLU A 65 5.91 18.28 6.37
C GLU A 65 6.31 17.71 7.74
N ARG A 66 5.39 17.03 8.41
CA ARG A 66 5.63 16.38 9.71
C ARG A 66 6.27 14.99 9.56
N SER A 67 5.81 14.20 8.60
CA SER A 67 6.29 12.85 8.34
C SER A 67 5.95 12.41 6.92
N LYS A 68 6.98 12.33 6.07
CA LYS A 68 6.84 11.81 4.71
C LYS A 68 6.38 10.34 4.68
N ALA A 69 6.80 9.55 5.67
CA ALA A 69 6.33 8.16 5.81
C ALA A 69 4.83 8.10 6.11
N ALA A 70 4.32 9.00 6.98
CA ALA A 70 2.89 9.08 7.26
C ALA A 70 2.10 9.54 6.03
N ALA A 71 2.58 10.55 5.28
CA ALA A 71 1.92 10.97 4.03
C ALA A 71 1.88 9.86 2.97
N TRP A 72 2.92 9.02 2.91
CA TRP A 72 2.95 7.87 2.01
C TRP A 72 2.01 6.73 2.45
N ILE A 73 1.90 6.49 3.76
CA ILE A 73 0.91 5.56 4.31
C ILE A 73 -0.50 6.10 4.09
N LEU A 74 -0.74 7.41 4.25
CA LEU A 74 -2.01 8.05 3.92
C LEU A 74 -2.35 7.82 2.45
N TRP A 75 -1.40 8.00 1.54
CA TRP A 75 -1.61 7.71 0.11
C TRP A 75 -2.14 6.30 -0.11
N ALA A 76 -1.47 5.29 0.46
CA ALA A 76 -1.85 3.89 0.30
C ALA A 76 -3.22 3.57 0.94
N GLN A 77 -3.39 3.97 2.21
CA GLN A 77 -4.59 3.71 3.00
C GLN A 77 -5.81 4.41 2.40
N ARG A 78 -5.71 5.71 2.10
CA ARG A 78 -6.83 6.51 1.60
C ARG A 78 -7.22 6.12 0.18
N THR A 79 -6.27 5.76 -0.67
CA THR A 79 -6.57 5.23 -2.01
C THR A 79 -7.27 3.87 -1.93
N THR A 80 -6.87 3.01 -0.98
CA THR A 80 -7.56 1.72 -0.72
C THR A 80 -8.99 1.95 -0.25
N ILE A 81 -9.20 2.90 0.65
CA ILE A 81 -10.53 3.34 1.12
C ILE A 81 -11.39 3.81 -0.06
N GLU A 82 -10.83 4.62 -0.97
CA GLU A 82 -11.55 5.11 -2.14
C GLU A 82 -11.97 3.98 -3.08
N ALA A 83 -11.07 3.02 -3.29
CA ALA A 83 -11.38 1.85 -4.10
C ALA A 83 -12.57 1.05 -3.53
N LEU A 84 -12.65 0.91 -2.20
CA LEU A 84 -13.79 0.26 -1.56
C LEU A 84 -15.06 1.11 -1.63
N VAL A 85 -14.99 2.43 -1.53
CA VAL A 85 -16.13 3.34 -1.73
C VAL A 85 -16.77 3.11 -3.10
N HIS A 86 -15.95 2.92 -4.13
CA HIS A 86 -16.40 2.63 -5.50
C HIS A 86 -16.70 1.16 -5.78
N SER A 87 -16.42 0.25 -4.83
CA SER A 87 -16.67 -1.17 -5.03
C SER A 87 -18.19 -1.44 -5.12
N PRO A 88 -18.67 -2.14 -6.15
CA PRO A 88 -20.05 -2.67 -6.17
C PRO A 88 -20.28 -3.78 -5.15
N ASN A 89 -19.23 -4.36 -4.55
CA ASN A 89 -19.35 -5.41 -3.53
C ASN A 89 -19.65 -4.81 -2.15
N ILE A 90 -20.93 -4.68 -1.85
CA ILE A 90 -21.42 -4.06 -0.61
C ILE A 90 -20.92 -4.81 0.63
N GLY A 91 -20.98 -6.15 0.62
CA GLY A 91 -20.55 -6.96 1.77
C GLY A 91 -19.07 -6.81 2.08
N LEU A 92 -18.23 -6.82 1.05
CA LEU A 92 -16.80 -6.56 1.20
C LEU A 92 -16.52 -5.15 1.71
N ARG A 93 -17.20 -4.14 1.14
CA ARG A 93 -17.06 -2.73 1.55
C ARG A 93 -17.45 -2.55 3.02
N GLU A 94 -18.62 -3.03 3.43
CA GLU A 94 -19.11 -2.88 4.81
C GLU A 94 -18.23 -3.62 5.83
N TYR A 95 -17.62 -4.74 5.42
CA TYR A 95 -16.68 -5.47 6.26
C TYR A 95 -15.34 -4.75 6.42
N LEU A 96 -14.72 -4.29 5.32
CA LEU A 96 -13.35 -3.76 5.35
C LEU A 96 -13.30 -2.27 5.71
N LEU A 97 -14.24 -1.47 5.23
CA LEU A 97 -14.15 -0.01 5.32
C LEU A 97 -14.01 0.52 6.76
N PRO A 98 -14.79 0.04 7.76
CA PRO A 98 -14.62 0.48 9.14
C PRO A 98 -13.21 0.18 9.69
N GLN A 99 -12.68 -1.02 9.44
CA GLN A 99 -11.34 -1.42 9.91
C GLN A 99 -10.24 -0.53 9.32
N LEU A 100 -10.40 -0.11 8.06
CA LEU A 100 -9.44 0.77 7.39
C LEU A 100 -9.54 2.22 7.89
N LEU A 101 -10.75 2.71 8.17
CA LEU A 101 -10.98 4.08 8.68
C LEU A 101 -10.46 4.26 10.10
N GLU A 102 -10.58 3.24 10.94
CA GLU A 102 -10.03 3.23 12.32
C GLU A 102 -8.52 2.93 12.35
N GLY A 103 -7.94 2.47 11.23
CA GLY A 103 -6.55 2.03 11.18
C GLY A 103 -6.27 0.71 11.92
N GLU A 104 -7.32 -0.04 12.26
CA GLU A 104 -7.21 -1.41 12.81
C GLU A 104 -6.57 -2.37 11.80
N ARG A 105 -6.76 -2.11 10.51
CA ARG A 105 -6.12 -2.81 9.41
C ARG A 105 -5.51 -1.83 8.42
N ALA A 106 -4.34 -2.18 7.91
CA ALA A 106 -3.72 -1.42 6.84
C ALA A 106 -4.35 -1.75 5.48
N GLY A 107 -4.63 -0.74 4.68
CA GLY A 107 -5.02 -0.85 3.29
C GLY A 107 -3.83 -0.51 2.40
N THR A 108 -3.62 -1.31 1.35
CA THR A 108 -2.56 -1.06 0.38
C THR A 108 -2.94 -1.51 -1.03
N LEU A 109 -2.15 -1.05 -2.01
CA LEU A 109 -2.22 -1.35 -3.42
C LEU A 109 -0.86 -1.10 -4.09
N PRO A 110 -0.52 -1.76 -5.21
CA PRO A 110 0.76 -1.55 -5.90
C PRO A 110 0.81 -0.19 -6.60
N LEU A 111 2.02 0.41 -6.65
CA LEU A 111 2.26 1.68 -7.35
C LEU A 111 1.98 1.64 -8.85
N THR A 112 1.98 0.45 -9.45
CA THR A 112 1.70 0.26 -10.87
C THR A 112 0.23 0.44 -11.22
N LEU A 113 -0.68 0.48 -10.23
CA LEU A 113 -2.10 0.83 -10.42
C LEU A 113 -2.78 0.12 -11.61
N GLY A 114 -2.49 -1.17 -11.84
CA GLY A 114 -3.08 -1.92 -12.95
C GLY A 114 -2.17 -2.12 -14.17
N GLU A 115 -1.09 -1.35 -14.31
CA GLU A 115 -0.12 -1.52 -15.41
C GLU A 115 0.58 -2.89 -15.39
N ARG A 116 0.70 -3.50 -14.19
CA ARG A 116 1.23 -4.85 -13.99
C ARG A 116 0.24 -5.66 -13.15
N ALA A 117 -0.55 -6.48 -13.82
CA ALA A 117 -1.53 -7.35 -13.19
C ALA A 117 -0.92 -8.70 -12.81
N ILE A 118 -1.44 -9.28 -11.73
CA ILE A 118 -1.14 -10.64 -11.28
C ILE A 118 -1.92 -11.62 -12.15
N LEU A 119 -1.33 -12.76 -12.52
CA LEU A 119 -2.02 -13.76 -13.31
C LEU A 119 -3.01 -14.53 -12.43
N ALA A 120 -4.25 -14.69 -12.93
CA ALA A 120 -5.27 -15.51 -12.29
C ALA A 120 -5.52 -16.78 -13.12
N GLU A 121 -5.34 -17.93 -12.48
CA GLU A 121 -5.68 -19.24 -13.05
C GLU A 121 -6.96 -19.78 -12.41
N GLU A 122 -7.88 -20.28 -13.24
CA GLU A 122 -9.14 -20.86 -12.74
C GLU A 122 -8.90 -22.09 -11.86
N ALA A 123 -9.55 -22.09 -10.70
CA ALA A 123 -9.54 -23.18 -9.75
C ALA A 123 -10.96 -23.45 -9.24
N GLY A 124 -11.84 -23.90 -10.12
CA GLY A 124 -13.26 -24.10 -9.81
C GLY A 124 -14.00 -22.76 -9.73
N ASN A 125 -14.60 -22.45 -8.57
CA ASN A 125 -15.28 -21.17 -8.30
C ASN A 125 -14.37 -20.12 -7.67
N ALA A 126 -13.08 -20.20 -7.96
CA ALA A 126 -12.01 -19.41 -7.35
C ALA A 126 -10.86 -19.21 -8.34
N TYR A 127 -9.92 -18.34 -7.99
CA TYR A 127 -8.66 -18.19 -8.70
C TYR A 127 -7.48 -18.62 -7.84
N ARG A 128 -6.43 -19.12 -8.52
CA ARG A 128 -5.06 -19.18 -8.00
C ARG A 128 -4.28 -18.03 -8.59
N LEU A 129 -3.68 -17.22 -7.74
CA LEU A 129 -3.00 -15.99 -8.15
C LEU A 129 -1.49 -16.16 -8.15
N TYR A 130 -0.84 -15.72 -9.24
CA TYR A 130 0.60 -15.83 -9.45
C TYR A 130 1.18 -14.51 -9.96
N GLY A 131 2.19 -13.99 -9.26
CA GLY A 131 2.82 -12.75 -9.71
C GLY A 131 3.74 -12.11 -8.69
N HIS A 132 4.29 -10.97 -9.10
CA HIS A 132 5.20 -10.18 -8.29
C HIS A 132 4.90 -8.70 -8.48
N LEU A 133 4.65 -8.01 -7.36
CA LEU A 133 4.47 -6.58 -7.28
C LEU A 133 5.72 -5.99 -6.64
N GLU A 134 6.43 -5.10 -7.34
CA GLU A 134 7.77 -4.65 -6.90
C GLU A 134 7.71 -3.68 -5.72
N HIS A 135 6.71 -2.80 -5.70
CA HIS A 135 6.62 -1.71 -4.73
C HIS A 135 5.19 -1.61 -4.20
N VAL A 136 4.97 -2.16 -3.00
CA VAL A 136 3.71 -2.10 -2.29
C VAL A 136 3.96 -1.45 -0.93
N PRO A 137 3.39 -0.27 -0.66
CA PRO A 137 3.58 0.44 0.61
C PRO A 137 2.68 -0.08 1.72
N ASN A 138 2.83 0.49 2.94
CA ASN A 138 1.92 0.26 4.05
C ASN A 138 1.70 -1.23 4.40
N LEU A 139 2.72 -2.07 4.21
CA LEU A 139 2.68 -3.50 4.51
C LEU A 139 2.84 -3.74 6.02
N GLN A 140 1.88 -3.30 6.83
CA GLN A 140 1.96 -3.31 8.29
C GLN A 140 2.09 -4.73 8.87
N TRP A 141 2.88 -4.88 9.93
CA TRP A 141 3.18 -6.19 10.55
C TRP A 141 1.97 -6.79 11.25
N LEU A 142 1.03 -5.95 11.71
CA LEU A 142 -0.22 -6.39 12.35
C LEU A 142 -1.22 -7.00 11.35
N GLY A 143 -0.98 -6.79 10.05
CA GLY A 143 -1.84 -7.26 8.97
C GLY A 143 -2.22 -6.14 8.03
N PHE A 144 -2.44 -6.49 6.76
CA PHE A 144 -2.87 -5.58 5.71
C PHE A 144 -3.87 -6.26 4.77
N THR A 145 -4.66 -5.44 4.08
CA THR A 145 -5.45 -5.83 2.91
C THR A 145 -4.81 -5.20 1.67
N LEU A 146 -4.37 -6.06 0.76
CA LEU A 146 -3.85 -5.68 -0.54
C LEU A 146 -4.99 -5.67 -1.56
N LEU A 147 -5.24 -4.53 -2.19
CA LEU A 147 -5.99 -4.48 -3.42
C LEU A 147 -5.04 -4.64 -4.59
N ALA A 148 -5.28 -5.67 -5.40
CA ALA A 148 -4.40 -5.97 -6.52
C ALA A 148 -5.17 -6.13 -7.83
N PRO A 149 -4.61 -5.63 -8.95
CA PRO A 149 -5.12 -5.94 -10.27
C PRO A 149 -4.74 -7.37 -10.64
N ILE A 150 -5.70 -8.13 -11.13
CA ILE A 150 -5.50 -9.47 -11.70
C ILE A 150 -5.85 -9.46 -13.19
N GLN A 151 -5.13 -10.26 -13.95
CA GLN A 151 -5.49 -10.61 -15.32
C GLN A 151 -6.15 -12.00 -15.30
N ARG A 152 -7.44 -12.04 -15.63
CA ARG A 152 -8.23 -13.27 -15.75
C ARG A 152 -7.80 -14.06 -17.01
N PRO A 153 -8.17 -15.35 -17.13
CA PRO A 153 -7.84 -16.16 -18.31
C PRO A 153 -8.32 -15.58 -19.65
N ASP A 154 -9.45 -14.85 -19.62
CA ASP A 154 -10.00 -14.12 -20.77
C ASP A 154 -9.25 -12.81 -21.09
N ARG A 155 -8.16 -12.53 -20.37
CA ARG A 155 -7.30 -11.34 -20.43
C ARG A 155 -7.92 -10.05 -19.91
N SER A 156 -9.14 -10.09 -19.40
CA SER A 156 -9.74 -8.92 -18.76
C SER A 156 -9.08 -8.64 -17.41
N ILE A 157 -9.08 -7.37 -17.01
CA ILE A 157 -8.52 -6.92 -15.73
C ILE A 157 -9.64 -6.77 -14.72
N ALA A 158 -9.41 -7.28 -13.51
CA ALA A 158 -10.27 -7.08 -12.35
C ALA A 158 -9.41 -6.73 -11.12
N TRP A 159 -10.03 -6.15 -10.11
CA TRP A 159 -9.42 -5.84 -8.82
C TRP A 159 -9.94 -6.77 -7.74
N VAL A 160 -9.03 -7.26 -6.92
CA VAL A 160 -9.33 -8.21 -5.83
C VAL A 160 -8.78 -7.70 -4.51
N ALA A 161 -9.42 -8.09 -3.40
CA ALA A 161 -8.91 -7.85 -2.06
C ALA A 161 -8.28 -9.13 -1.52
N LEU A 162 -7.02 -9.05 -1.06
CA LEU A 162 -6.27 -10.15 -0.47
C LEU A 162 -5.80 -9.75 0.92
N ARG A 163 -5.96 -10.63 1.90
CA ARG A 163 -5.41 -10.41 3.23
C ARG A 163 -3.95 -10.86 3.27
N SER A 164 -3.16 -10.23 4.13
CA SER A 164 -1.79 -10.68 4.42
C SER A 164 -1.71 -12.11 4.94
N GLU A 165 -2.83 -12.62 5.47
CA GLU A 165 -2.96 -13.98 6.00
C GLU A 165 -3.21 -15.05 4.93
N GLU A 166 -3.43 -14.67 3.66
CA GLU A 166 -3.73 -15.65 2.62
C GLU A 166 -2.51 -16.52 2.30
N ASP A 167 -2.73 -17.84 2.28
CA ASP A 167 -1.73 -18.81 1.89
C ASP A 167 -1.25 -18.52 0.47
N GLY A 168 0.07 -18.40 0.29
CA GLY A 168 0.68 -18.08 -1.01
C GLY A 168 0.96 -16.60 -1.24
N LEU A 169 0.53 -15.69 -0.35
CA LEU A 169 0.93 -14.29 -0.36
C LEU A 169 2.14 -14.07 0.57
N ARG A 170 3.20 -13.43 0.05
CA ARG A 170 4.39 -13.09 0.85
C ARG A 170 4.82 -11.64 0.64
N ALA A 171 4.81 -10.86 1.71
CA ALA A 171 5.45 -9.56 1.75
C ALA A 171 6.97 -9.72 1.91
N GLY A 172 7.73 -8.94 1.13
CA GLY A 172 9.17 -8.84 1.22
C GLY A 172 9.64 -8.02 2.43
N ILE A 173 10.93 -7.71 2.43
CA ILE A 173 11.53 -6.87 3.46
C ILE A 173 11.50 -5.42 2.96
N ASP A 174 11.14 -4.48 3.84
CA ASP A 174 11.26 -3.05 3.57
C ASP A 174 12.74 -2.70 3.38
N HIS A 175 13.11 -2.46 2.12
CA HIS A 175 14.43 -1.98 1.77
C HIS A 175 14.37 -0.45 1.81
N ALA A 176 14.78 0.11 2.94
CA ALA A 176 14.83 1.54 3.28
C ALA A 176 15.48 2.50 2.26
N GLY A 177 15.98 2.00 1.12
CA GLY A 177 16.79 2.74 0.15
C GLY A 177 15.99 3.52 -0.90
N ASP A 178 14.79 3.07 -1.26
CA ASP A 178 14.02 3.66 -2.38
C ASP A 178 12.79 4.48 -1.92
N PHE A 179 12.32 4.24 -0.70
CA PHE A 179 11.13 4.89 -0.12
C PHE A 179 11.42 5.39 1.30
N TRP A 180 10.51 6.20 1.85
CA TRP A 180 10.67 6.78 3.17
C TRP A 180 10.75 5.70 4.26
N TRP A 181 11.73 5.81 5.16
CA TRP A 181 11.84 4.90 6.30
C TRP A 181 10.54 4.84 7.11
N GLY A 182 10.07 3.62 7.41
CA GLY A 182 8.80 3.41 8.11
C GLY A 182 7.57 3.44 7.20
N SER A 183 7.73 3.68 5.89
CA SER A 183 6.66 3.52 4.91
C SER A 183 6.25 2.06 4.68
N ARG A 184 7.13 1.12 5.04
CA ARG A 184 6.93 -0.32 4.87
C ARG A 184 6.64 -0.69 3.43
N THR A 185 7.45 -0.12 2.55
CA THR A 185 7.36 -0.38 1.11
C THR A 185 8.27 -1.54 0.76
N ALA A 186 7.68 -2.62 0.26
CA ALA A 186 8.40 -3.82 -0.11
C ALA A 186 7.71 -4.50 -1.30
N PRO A 187 8.40 -5.44 -1.96
CA PRO A 187 7.73 -6.28 -2.94
C PRO A 187 6.71 -7.21 -2.27
N VAL A 188 5.70 -7.63 -3.04
CA VAL A 188 4.77 -8.70 -2.67
C VAL A 188 4.80 -9.77 -3.76
N THR A 189 4.99 -11.02 -3.36
CA THR A 189 4.96 -12.18 -4.25
C THR A 189 3.71 -13.01 -3.96
N LEU A 190 3.05 -13.48 -5.02
CA LEU A 190 1.94 -14.41 -4.97
C LEU A 190 2.34 -15.70 -5.68
N GLU A 191 2.23 -16.82 -4.95
CA GLU A 191 2.54 -18.16 -5.41
C GLU A 191 1.35 -19.07 -5.14
N GLY A 192 0.39 -19.09 -6.06
CA GLY A 192 -0.82 -19.91 -5.95
C GLY A 192 -1.76 -19.44 -4.87
N ALA A 193 -1.76 -18.13 -4.58
CA ALA A 193 -2.62 -17.55 -3.56
C ALA A 193 -4.08 -17.79 -3.90
N PHE A 194 -4.83 -18.34 -2.95
CA PHE A 194 -6.25 -18.61 -3.17
C PHE A 194 -7.04 -17.32 -3.12
N PHE A 195 -7.94 -17.13 -4.07
CA PHE A 195 -8.87 -16.01 -4.09
C PHE A 195 -10.28 -16.50 -4.42
N ARG A 196 -11.25 -16.17 -3.56
CA ARG A 196 -12.64 -16.49 -3.81
C ARG A 196 -13.30 -15.38 -4.63
N MET A 197 -14.13 -15.74 -5.58
CA MET A 197 -14.78 -14.78 -6.49
C MET A 197 -15.72 -13.78 -5.77
N ASP A 198 -16.15 -14.05 -4.53
CA ASP A 198 -16.97 -13.16 -3.71
C ASP A 198 -16.17 -12.04 -3.01
N GLU A 199 -14.83 -12.10 -3.03
CA GLU A 199 -13.93 -11.06 -2.51
C GLU A 199 -13.51 -10.06 -3.61
N TRP A 200 -14.22 -10.07 -4.73
CA TRP A 200 -14.01 -9.17 -5.85
C TRP A 200 -14.32 -7.71 -5.47
N VAL A 201 -13.44 -6.80 -5.89
CA VAL A 201 -13.53 -5.37 -5.56
C VAL A 201 -14.21 -4.63 -6.68
N ASN A 202 -13.68 -4.70 -7.90
CA ASN A 202 -14.22 -3.98 -9.06
C ASN A 202 -13.58 -4.46 -10.38
N GLU A 203 -14.07 -3.98 -11.52
CA GLU A 203 -13.45 -4.17 -12.83
C GLU A 203 -12.34 -3.12 -13.06
N ALA A 204 -11.78 -3.07 -14.27
CA ALA A 204 -10.64 -2.22 -14.64
C ALA A 204 -10.88 -0.71 -14.44
N GLU A 205 -12.13 -0.25 -14.55
CA GLU A 205 -12.54 1.15 -14.45
C GLU A 205 -12.35 1.74 -13.04
N LEU A 206 -12.01 0.92 -12.05
CA LEU A 206 -11.69 1.35 -10.70
C LEU A 206 -10.64 2.46 -10.67
N ILE A 207 -9.64 2.38 -11.56
CA ILE A 207 -8.55 3.35 -11.59
C ILE A 207 -9.05 4.74 -11.97
N ASP A 208 -9.97 4.82 -12.94
CA ASP A 208 -10.58 6.10 -13.34
C ASP A 208 -11.45 6.66 -12.22
N ALA A 209 -12.12 5.80 -11.46
CA ALA A 209 -12.95 6.20 -10.33
C ALA A 209 -12.12 6.80 -9.18
N ILE A 210 -10.95 6.23 -8.87
CA ILE A 210 -10.09 6.69 -7.76
C ILE A 210 -9.09 7.79 -8.17
N ASP A 211 -8.95 8.08 -9.47
CA ASP A 211 -8.02 9.08 -10.01
C ASP A 211 -8.14 10.48 -9.34
N PRO A 212 -9.34 11.00 -9.02
CA PRO A 212 -9.46 12.27 -8.29
C PRO A 212 -8.75 12.25 -6.92
N VAL A 213 -8.85 11.15 -6.17
CA VAL A 213 -8.15 10.99 -4.88
C VAL A 213 -6.65 10.82 -5.08
N LEU A 214 -6.23 10.05 -6.08
CA LEU A 214 -4.81 9.91 -6.44
C LEU A 214 -4.18 11.27 -6.74
N LYS A 215 -4.88 12.11 -7.53
CA LYS A 215 -4.44 13.48 -7.84
C LYS A 215 -4.36 14.35 -6.60
N ALA A 216 -5.37 14.32 -5.72
CA ALA A 216 -5.37 15.10 -4.48
C ALA A 216 -4.18 14.77 -3.57
N LEU A 217 -3.77 13.50 -3.53
CA LEU A 217 -2.66 13.01 -2.69
C LEU A 217 -1.29 13.08 -3.37
N SER A 218 -1.23 13.39 -4.67
CA SER A 218 0.02 13.38 -5.44
C SER A 218 1.03 14.43 -4.97
N LEU A 219 0.57 15.60 -4.52
CA LEU A 219 1.42 16.70 -4.07
C LEU A 219 2.16 16.37 -2.77
N SER A 220 1.52 15.62 -1.86
CA SER A 220 2.10 15.26 -0.56
C SER A 220 3.19 14.19 -0.63
N VAL A 221 3.23 13.42 -1.71
CA VAL A 221 4.17 12.29 -1.88
C VAL A 221 5.40 12.63 -2.73
N GLY A 222 5.42 13.82 -3.37
CA GLY A 222 6.54 14.31 -4.20
C GLY A 222 6.85 13.44 -5.43
N GLU A 223 8.01 13.65 -6.06
CA GLU A 223 8.48 12.90 -7.27
C GLU A 223 8.58 11.37 -7.05
N ILE A 224 8.47 10.88 -5.82
CA ILE A 224 8.56 9.44 -5.48
C ILE A 224 7.22 8.72 -5.70
N GLY A 225 6.10 9.43 -5.87
CA GLY A 225 4.79 8.81 -6.13
C GLY A 225 4.57 8.45 -7.61
N PRO A 226 3.92 9.33 -8.41
CA PRO A 226 3.58 9.03 -9.79
C PRO A 226 4.77 9.09 -10.77
N GLU A 227 5.82 9.87 -10.48
CA GLU A 227 7.03 9.94 -11.32
C GLU A 227 8.03 8.81 -11.07
N ALA A 228 8.16 8.28 -9.85
CA ALA A 228 8.93 7.04 -9.64
C ALA A 228 8.23 5.84 -10.25
N ALA A 229 6.88 5.78 -10.18
CA ALA A 229 6.10 4.85 -11.01
C ALA A 229 6.40 5.07 -12.50
N ALA A 230 6.51 6.33 -12.95
CA ALA A 230 6.95 6.66 -14.32
C ALA A 230 8.36 6.22 -14.70
N ARG A 231 9.31 6.30 -13.78
CA ARG A 231 10.70 5.89 -14.00
C ARG A 231 10.86 4.36 -13.88
N ALA A 232 9.99 3.69 -13.13
CA ALA A 232 9.86 2.23 -13.16
C ALA A 232 9.36 1.74 -14.55
N ARG A 233 8.47 2.50 -15.22
CA ARG A 233 8.05 2.24 -16.61
C ARG A 233 9.23 2.19 -17.60
N THR A 234 10.24 3.04 -17.44
CA THR A 234 11.37 3.12 -18.40
C THR A 234 12.46 2.09 -18.15
N ARG A 235 12.64 1.59 -16.93
CA ARG A 235 13.65 0.55 -16.62
C ARG A 235 13.19 -0.87 -16.95
N SER A 236 11.90 -1.20 -16.88
CA SER A 236 11.41 -2.54 -17.24
C SER A 236 11.38 -2.78 -18.77
N GLY A 237 11.35 -1.70 -19.58
CA GLY A 237 11.41 -1.78 -21.04
C GLY A 237 12.80 -2.08 -21.63
N SER A 238 13.88 -1.93 -20.85
CA SER A 238 15.26 -2.15 -21.32
C SER A 238 15.81 -3.57 -21.06
N ALA A 239 15.05 -4.45 -20.39
CA ALA A 239 15.52 -5.80 -20.05
C ALA A 239 15.05 -6.91 -21.01
N SER A 240 14.26 -6.60 -22.04
CA SER A 240 13.83 -7.58 -23.06
C SER A 240 14.52 -7.33 -24.40
N SER A 241 15.85 -7.44 -24.41
CA SER A 241 16.63 -7.57 -25.65
C SER A 241 17.91 -8.35 -25.36
N LYS A 242 17.75 -9.67 -25.18
CA LYS A 242 18.79 -10.66 -25.51
C LYS A 242 18.10 -12.00 -25.76
N ALA A 243 17.65 -12.19 -26.99
CA ALA A 243 17.41 -13.54 -27.52
C ALA A 243 18.78 -14.17 -27.84
N PRO A 244 19.04 -15.43 -27.46
CA PRO A 244 20.22 -16.12 -27.94
C PRO A 244 19.95 -16.64 -29.36
N ALA A 245 20.94 -16.45 -30.23
CA ALA A 245 21.11 -17.21 -31.46
C ALA A 245 21.73 -18.59 -31.14
#